data_AF-A0A087UGW1-F1
#
_entry.id   AF-A0A087UGW1-F1
#
_cell.length_a   1.000
_cell.length_b   1.000
_cell.length_c   1.000
_cell.angle_alpha   90.00
_cell.angle_beta   90.00
_cell.angle_gamma   90.00
#
_symmetry.space_group_name_H-M   'P 1'
#
loop_
_entity.id
_entity.type
_entity.pdbx_description
1 polymer ?
#
loop_
_entity_poly.entity_id
_entity_poly.type
_entity_poly.pdbx_seq_one_letter_code
_entity_poly.pdbx_strand_id
1 'polypeptide(L)'
;MKLFYGHKWGLNPHIQKVLFTTVVEKIVTYAAAVWAYPMQGRKVKHLNVIQRPFALGITRAYCTTSSDAINVLAGLLPLHIRVEEEAARQHILQLRKTVTFDDEVYSPEEYERNCCPLDVHPAAKGKGIYVTVNPNEYENNQSHGLTVYTDGSKLDERVGCAYVARQQGNVIKKWKGQLRQYNSVFQSEAMAIAQAIHYLHTCQYSQATIKTDSLSTLYAIWNPDHSSKIIQEIQQALRNNQQYRVYLEWIKAHVGHEGNELADQLAKEATTEPINAQIVIPWPHSHLKRTLRLKAIGRDLSP
;
A
#
# COMPACT_ATOMS: atom_id res chain seq x y z
N MET A 1 1.02 -34.30 -21.70
CA MET A 1 0.87 -32.89 -22.11
C MET A 1 1.86 -32.66 -23.24
N LYS A 2 1.42 -32.25 -24.45
CA LYS A 2 2.36 -31.89 -25.53
C LYS A 2 3.13 -30.66 -25.07
N LEU A 3 4.46 -30.72 -25.09
CA LEU A 3 5.31 -29.60 -24.67
C LEU A 3 5.20 -28.50 -25.74
N PHE A 4 4.87 -27.28 -25.34
CA PHE A 4 4.80 -26.11 -26.22
C PHE A 4 6.18 -25.48 -26.49
N TYR A 5 7.26 -26.21 -26.17
CA TYR A 5 8.64 -25.76 -26.27
C TYR A 5 9.58 -26.95 -26.40
N GLY A 6 10.75 -26.72 -26.99
CA GLY A 6 11.89 -27.62 -27.03
C GLY A 6 13.18 -26.86 -26.72
N HIS A 7 14.32 -27.55 -26.68
CA HIS A 7 15.60 -26.93 -26.32
C HIS A 7 15.98 -25.73 -27.22
N LYS A 8 15.57 -25.77 -28.51
CA LYS A 8 15.89 -24.76 -29.52
C LYS A 8 14.68 -23.99 -30.08
N TRP A 9 13.46 -24.27 -29.64
CA TRP A 9 12.24 -23.69 -30.21
C TRP A 9 11.14 -23.54 -29.15
N GLY A 10 10.17 -22.66 -29.40
CA GLY A 10 9.10 -22.35 -28.45
C GLY A 10 9.25 -20.96 -27.84
N LEU A 11 8.37 -20.65 -26.87
CA LEU A 11 8.28 -19.33 -26.27
C LEU A 11 9.54 -18.96 -25.47
N ASN A 12 9.88 -17.67 -25.46
CA ASN A 12 10.97 -17.14 -24.64
C ASN A 12 10.73 -17.48 -23.15
N PRO A 13 11.73 -18.01 -22.40
CA PRO A 13 11.61 -18.30 -20.97
C PRO A 13 11.03 -17.16 -20.13
N HIS A 14 11.40 -15.92 -20.44
CA HIS A 14 10.86 -14.74 -19.74
C HIS A 14 9.35 -14.62 -19.96
N ILE A 15 8.88 -14.76 -21.21
CA ILE A 15 7.45 -14.72 -21.55
C ILE A 15 6.71 -15.88 -20.89
N GLN A 16 7.28 -17.08 -20.88
CA GLN A 16 6.68 -18.23 -20.20
C GLN A 16 6.52 -17.98 -18.69
N LYS A 17 7.53 -17.40 -18.04
CA LYS A 17 7.46 -17.03 -16.63
C LYS A 17 6.37 -15.99 -16.38
N VAL A 18 6.27 -14.97 -17.23
CA VAL A 18 5.20 -13.97 -17.14
C VAL A 18 3.82 -14.61 -17.30
N LEU A 19 3.62 -15.47 -18.31
CA LEU A 19 2.35 -16.17 -18.51
C LEU A 19 1.98 -17.05 -17.32
N PHE A 20 2.94 -17.77 -16.75
CA PHE A 20 2.68 -18.60 -15.57
C PHE A 20 2.25 -17.75 -14.36
N THR A 21 2.99 -16.70 -14.03
CA THR A 21 2.73 -15.88 -12.83
C THR A 21 1.50 -14.98 -12.96
N THR A 22 1.19 -14.51 -14.18
CA THR A 22 0.08 -13.57 -14.42
C THR A 22 -1.23 -14.26 -14.80
N VAL A 23 -1.18 -15.43 -15.43
CA VAL A 23 -2.38 -16.13 -15.90
C VAL A 23 -2.63 -17.39 -15.09
N VAL A 24 -1.72 -18.36 -15.15
CA VAL A 24 -1.93 -19.70 -14.57
C VAL A 24 -2.06 -19.61 -13.05
N GLU A 25 -1.14 -18.92 -12.39
CA GLU A 25 -1.19 -18.70 -10.95
C GLU A 25 -2.50 -18.01 -10.54
N LYS A 26 -2.95 -16.99 -11.28
CA LYS A 26 -4.17 -16.24 -10.95
C LYS A 26 -5.44 -17.07 -11.11
N ILE A 27 -5.51 -17.89 -12.15
CA ILE A 27 -6.62 -18.83 -12.35
C ILE A 27 -6.70 -19.83 -11.19
N VAL A 28 -5.56 -20.44 -10.83
CA VAL A 28 -5.50 -21.44 -9.75
C VAL A 28 -5.86 -20.79 -8.40
N THR A 29 -5.30 -19.63 -8.11
CA THR A 29 -5.43 -18.96 -6.80
C THR A 29 -6.76 -18.22 -6.60
N TYR A 30 -7.60 -18.06 -7.63
CA TYR A 30 -8.82 -17.24 -7.59
C TYR A 30 -9.74 -17.55 -6.39
N ALA A 31 -9.98 -18.83 -6.10
CA ALA A 31 -10.85 -19.26 -4.99
C ALA A 31 -10.07 -20.07 -3.92
N ALA A 32 -8.77 -19.82 -3.77
CA ALA A 32 -7.89 -20.59 -2.88
C ALA A 32 -8.44 -20.70 -1.45
N ALA A 33 -9.04 -19.64 -0.91
CA ALA A 33 -9.66 -19.67 0.42
C ALA A 33 -10.71 -20.79 0.60
N VAL A 34 -11.41 -21.19 -0.46
CA VAL A 34 -12.48 -22.19 -0.38
C VAL A 34 -11.94 -23.61 -0.42
N TRP A 35 -10.95 -23.89 -1.27
CA TRP A 35 -10.55 -25.27 -1.58
C TRP A 35 -9.14 -25.65 -1.10
N ALA A 36 -8.27 -24.68 -0.80
CA ALA A 36 -6.86 -24.95 -0.49
C ALA A 36 -6.70 -25.78 0.78
N TYR A 37 -7.47 -25.49 1.83
CA TYR A 37 -7.27 -26.09 3.15
C TYR A 37 -7.96 -27.46 3.31
N PRO A 38 -7.28 -28.48 3.89
CA PRO A 38 -5.83 -28.57 4.10
C PRO A 38 -5.09 -28.85 2.77
N MET A 39 -3.89 -28.31 2.62
CA MET A 39 -3.05 -28.48 1.41
C MET A 39 -2.17 -29.72 1.54
N GLN A 40 -2.72 -30.90 1.25
CA GLN A 40 -2.00 -32.16 1.45
C GLN A 40 -2.25 -33.18 0.33
N GLY A 41 -1.37 -34.17 0.26
CA GLY A 41 -1.53 -35.37 -0.56
C GLY A 41 -1.80 -35.08 -2.04
N ARG A 42 -3.01 -35.42 -2.51
CA ARG A 42 -3.40 -35.33 -3.93
C ARG A 42 -3.40 -33.90 -4.46
N LYS A 43 -3.74 -32.90 -3.64
CA LYS A 43 -3.77 -31.48 -4.06
C LYS A 43 -2.38 -30.99 -4.43
N VAL A 44 -1.39 -31.23 -3.57
CA VAL A 44 0.02 -30.86 -3.80
C VAL A 44 0.55 -31.53 -5.07
N LYS A 45 0.32 -32.84 -5.23
CA LYS A 45 0.72 -33.57 -6.44
C LYS A 45 0.09 -32.97 -7.71
N HIS A 46 -1.19 -32.61 -7.66
CA HIS A 46 -1.89 -32.02 -8.81
C HIS A 46 -1.34 -30.63 -9.16
N LEU A 47 -1.06 -29.79 -8.17
CA LEU A 47 -0.46 -28.47 -8.39
C LEU A 47 0.97 -28.57 -8.98
N ASN A 48 1.75 -29.56 -8.54
CA ASN A 48 3.05 -29.84 -9.14
C ASN A 48 2.93 -30.28 -10.61
N VAL A 49 1.90 -31.06 -10.96
CA VAL A 49 1.63 -31.43 -12.37
C VAL A 49 1.29 -30.20 -13.23
N ILE A 50 0.61 -29.20 -12.65
CA ILE A 50 0.29 -27.94 -13.35
C ILE A 50 1.55 -27.08 -13.53
N GLN A 51 2.36 -26.90 -12.49
CA GLN A 51 3.54 -26.01 -12.52
C GLN A 51 4.73 -26.60 -13.28
N ARG A 52 4.99 -27.90 -13.13
CA ARG A 52 6.21 -28.54 -13.64
C ARG A 52 6.49 -28.30 -15.14
N PRO A 53 5.50 -28.36 -16.05
CA PRO A 53 5.71 -28.02 -17.45
C PRO A 53 6.19 -26.58 -17.65
N PHE A 54 5.70 -25.61 -16.87
CA PHE A 54 6.19 -24.23 -16.97
C PHE A 54 7.62 -24.11 -16.43
N ALA A 55 7.93 -24.73 -15.29
CA ALA A 55 9.28 -24.73 -14.73
C ALA A 55 10.32 -25.36 -15.67
N LEU A 56 9.98 -26.48 -16.32
CA LEU A 56 10.83 -27.11 -17.35
C LEU A 56 10.98 -26.22 -18.59
N GLY A 57 9.94 -25.50 -19.01
CA GLY A 57 9.99 -24.61 -20.17
C GLY A 57 10.81 -23.35 -19.95
N ILE A 58 10.78 -22.81 -18.73
CA ILE A 58 11.58 -21.66 -18.31
C ILE A 58 13.06 -22.04 -18.22
N THR A 59 13.37 -23.16 -17.57
CA THR A 59 14.77 -23.58 -17.32
C THR A 59 15.40 -24.30 -18.51
N ARG A 60 14.59 -24.87 -19.42
CA ARG A 60 15.01 -25.82 -20.46
C ARG A 60 15.75 -27.05 -19.89
N ALA A 61 15.49 -27.39 -18.62
CA ALA A 61 16.08 -28.55 -17.96
C ALA A 61 15.52 -29.87 -18.52
N TYR A 62 16.22 -30.98 -18.23
CA TYR A 62 15.76 -32.32 -18.60
C TYR A 62 14.46 -32.68 -17.86
N CYS A 63 13.59 -33.46 -18.51
CA CYS A 63 12.32 -33.89 -17.90
C CYS A 63 12.50 -34.78 -16.66
N THR A 64 13.71 -35.29 -16.42
CA THR A 64 14.11 -36.09 -15.25
C THR A 64 14.59 -35.25 -14.06
N THR A 65 14.85 -33.94 -14.25
CA THR A 65 15.29 -33.06 -13.16
C THR A 65 14.21 -32.96 -12.07
N SER A 66 14.60 -33.01 -10.79
CA SER A 66 13.65 -32.93 -9.67
C SER A 66 12.81 -31.66 -9.72
N SER A 67 11.55 -31.74 -9.28
CA SER A 67 10.62 -30.59 -9.29
C SER A 67 11.12 -29.43 -8.44
N ASP A 68 11.74 -29.73 -7.31
CA ASP A 68 12.20 -28.72 -6.37
C ASP A 68 13.38 -27.95 -6.96
N ALA A 69 14.36 -28.64 -7.57
CA ALA A 69 15.48 -28.00 -8.23
C ALA A 69 15.05 -27.11 -9.41
N ILE A 70 14.12 -27.56 -10.26
CA ILE A 70 13.67 -26.74 -11.39
C ILE A 70 12.84 -25.52 -10.94
N ASN A 71 12.12 -25.60 -9.83
CA ASN A 71 11.38 -24.48 -9.28
C ASN A 71 12.34 -23.39 -8.81
N VAL A 72 13.40 -23.77 -8.08
CA VAL A 72 14.48 -22.88 -7.65
C VAL A 72 15.16 -22.24 -8.86
N LEU A 73 15.58 -23.03 -9.86
CA LEU A 73 16.22 -22.52 -11.07
C LEU A 73 15.31 -21.62 -11.92
N ALA A 74 14.01 -21.91 -11.96
CA ALA A 74 13.03 -21.06 -12.64
C ALA A 74 12.73 -19.77 -11.84
N GLY A 75 13.14 -19.70 -10.56
CA GLY A 75 12.73 -18.68 -9.61
C GLY A 75 11.21 -18.64 -9.44
N LEU A 76 10.61 -19.82 -9.26
CA LEU A 76 9.17 -20.01 -9.03
C LEU A 76 8.96 -20.64 -7.66
N LEU A 77 8.14 -20.00 -6.83
CA LEU A 77 7.66 -20.61 -5.59
C LEU A 77 6.79 -21.85 -5.93
N PRO A 78 6.91 -22.97 -5.21
CA PRO A 78 6.02 -24.10 -5.38
C PRO A 78 4.55 -23.68 -5.26
N LEU A 79 3.73 -24.10 -6.22
CA LEU A 79 2.37 -23.60 -6.41
C LEU A 79 1.46 -23.95 -5.24
N HIS A 80 1.73 -25.05 -4.53
CA HIS A 80 0.99 -25.40 -3.32
C HIS A 80 1.23 -24.39 -2.20
N ILE A 81 2.47 -23.97 -1.97
CA ILE A 81 2.82 -22.91 -1.01
C ILE A 81 2.18 -21.58 -1.44
N ARG A 82 2.25 -21.27 -2.74
CA ARG A 82 1.63 -20.05 -3.30
C ARG A 82 0.12 -20.00 -3.07
N VAL A 83 -0.54 -21.14 -3.22
CA VAL A 83 -1.99 -21.26 -2.99
C VAL A 83 -2.33 -21.10 -1.51
N GLU A 84 -1.54 -21.66 -0.59
CA GLU A 84 -1.72 -21.44 0.85
C GLU A 84 -1.55 -19.97 1.25
N GLU A 85 -0.51 -19.31 0.73
CA GLU A 85 -0.27 -17.87 0.92
C GLU A 85 -1.48 -17.04 0.46
N GLU A 86 -1.99 -17.30 -0.75
CA GLU A 86 -3.15 -16.59 -1.28
C GLU A 86 -4.44 -16.93 -0.53
N ALA A 87 -4.63 -18.17 -0.09
CA ALA A 87 -5.76 -18.58 0.74
C ALA A 87 -5.77 -17.82 2.08
N ALA A 88 -4.62 -17.74 2.75
CA ALA A 88 -4.47 -16.96 3.99
C ALA A 88 -4.80 -15.48 3.75
N ARG A 89 -4.25 -14.89 2.68
CA ARG A 89 -4.53 -13.50 2.30
C ARG A 89 -6.02 -13.25 2.06
N GLN A 90 -6.70 -14.14 1.34
CA GLN A 90 -8.14 -14.03 1.05
C GLN A 90 -8.98 -14.18 2.34
N HIS A 91 -8.64 -15.14 3.21
CA HIS A 91 -9.30 -15.30 4.49
C HIS A 91 -9.21 -14.04 5.37
N ILE A 92 -8.02 -13.44 5.46
CA ILE A 92 -7.79 -12.26 6.30
C ILE A 92 -8.42 -11.00 5.69
N LEU A 93 -8.14 -10.69 4.42
CA LEU A 93 -8.54 -9.41 3.81
C LEU A 93 -9.98 -9.40 3.30
N GLN A 94 -10.48 -10.51 2.76
CA GLN A 94 -11.80 -10.58 2.12
C GLN A 94 -12.85 -11.19 3.04
N LEU A 95 -12.56 -12.38 3.59
CA LEU A 95 -13.51 -13.10 4.43
C LEU A 95 -13.48 -12.67 5.90
N ARG A 96 -12.51 -11.83 6.28
CA ARG A 96 -12.34 -11.28 7.63
C ARG A 96 -12.33 -12.38 8.71
N LYS A 97 -11.55 -13.44 8.47
CA LYS A 97 -11.35 -14.54 9.42
C LYS A 97 -9.92 -14.53 9.96
N THR A 98 -9.80 -14.85 11.25
CA THR A 98 -8.51 -15.11 11.88
C THR A 98 -7.90 -16.38 11.29
N VAL A 99 -6.62 -16.30 10.92
CA VAL A 99 -5.89 -17.42 10.30
C VAL A 99 -4.57 -17.62 11.01
N THR A 100 -4.23 -18.88 11.29
CA THR A 100 -2.86 -19.25 11.66
C THR A 100 -2.08 -19.56 10.39
N PHE A 101 -0.99 -18.85 10.17
CA PHE A 101 -0.07 -19.09 9.07
C PHE A 101 1.36 -19.07 9.60
N ASP A 102 2.02 -20.23 9.54
CA ASP A 102 3.42 -20.39 9.94
C ASP A 102 3.59 -20.08 11.43
N ASP A 103 2.79 -20.78 12.23
CA ASP A 103 2.68 -20.68 13.69
C ASP A 103 2.35 -19.30 14.28
N GLU A 104 2.05 -18.32 13.42
CA GLU A 104 1.55 -17.01 13.83
C GLU A 104 0.08 -16.84 13.52
N VAL A 105 -0.62 -16.17 14.45
CA VAL A 105 -2.04 -15.85 14.32
C VAL A 105 -2.19 -14.45 13.72
N TYR A 106 -2.94 -14.36 12.64
CA TYR A 106 -3.26 -13.11 11.95
C TYR A 106 -4.71 -12.73 12.24
N SER A 107 -4.91 -11.64 12.97
CA SER A 107 -6.24 -11.08 13.20
C SER A 107 -6.61 -10.12 12.05
N PRO A 108 -7.78 -10.28 11.41
CA PRO A 108 -8.19 -9.39 10.34
C PRO A 108 -8.39 -7.95 10.84
N GLU A 109 -8.77 -7.74 12.11
CA GLU A 109 -8.99 -6.44 12.74
C GLU A 109 -7.74 -5.54 12.72
N GLU A 110 -6.55 -6.13 12.68
CA GLU A 110 -5.29 -5.39 12.60
C GLU A 110 -5.06 -4.75 11.23
N TYR A 111 -5.72 -5.25 10.18
CA TYR A 111 -5.50 -4.83 8.80
C TYR A 111 -6.62 -3.95 8.25
N GLU A 112 -6.23 -3.00 7.40
CA GLU A 112 -7.16 -2.08 6.77
C GLU A 112 -8.28 -2.81 6.02
N ARG A 113 -9.49 -2.28 6.15
CA ARG A 113 -10.64 -2.71 5.36
C ARG A 113 -10.81 -1.70 4.23
N ASN A 114 -10.83 -2.19 2.99
CA ASN A 114 -11.22 -1.37 1.86
C ASN A 114 -12.69 -0.99 1.99
N CYS A 115 -12.97 0.29 1.86
CA CYS A 115 -14.33 0.79 1.81
C CYS A 115 -14.99 0.43 0.48
N CYS A 116 -16.32 0.32 0.47
CA CYS A 116 -17.04 0.02 -0.75
C CYS A 116 -17.16 1.30 -1.61
N PRO A 117 -16.82 1.26 -2.92
CA PRO A 117 -16.99 2.41 -3.80
C PRO A 117 -18.46 2.90 -3.92
N LEU A 118 -19.42 2.07 -3.48
CA LEU A 118 -20.85 2.36 -3.50
C LEU A 118 -21.35 3.02 -2.21
N ASP A 119 -20.52 3.11 -1.15
CA ASP A 119 -20.89 3.76 0.11
C ASP A 119 -21.14 5.26 -0.07
N VAL A 120 -20.57 5.85 -1.13
CA VAL A 120 -20.73 7.26 -1.49
C VAL A 120 -21.59 7.39 -2.73
N HIS A 121 -22.68 8.16 -2.61
CA HIS A 121 -23.54 8.50 -3.73
C HIS A 121 -22.72 9.13 -4.89
N PRO A 122 -22.92 8.72 -6.17
CA PRO A 122 -22.14 9.22 -7.30
C PRO A 122 -22.10 10.76 -7.40
N ALA A 123 -23.23 11.44 -7.17
CA ALA A 123 -23.29 12.91 -7.20
C ALA A 123 -22.55 13.61 -6.05
N ALA A 124 -22.07 12.87 -5.04
CA ALA A 124 -21.24 13.39 -3.96
C ALA A 124 -19.73 13.21 -4.24
N LYS A 125 -19.36 12.31 -5.16
CA LYS A 125 -17.97 12.00 -5.50
C LYS A 125 -17.23 13.24 -6.02
N GLY A 126 -16.01 13.47 -5.54
CA GLY A 126 -15.14 14.57 -5.96
C GLY A 126 -15.54 15.98 -5.46
N LYS A 127 -16.71 16.17 -4.83
CA LYS A 127 -17.13 17.49 -4.32
C LYS A 127 -16.20 17.99 -3.21
N GLY A 128 -15.83 19.27 -3.29
CA GLY A 128 -15.01 19.96 -2.27
C GLY A 128 -13.51 19.64 -2.32
N ILE A 129 -13.06 18.89 -3.32
CA ILE A 129 -11.65 18.50 -3.47
C ILE A 129 -11.02 19.39 -4.55
N TYR A 130 -10.03 20.17 -4.16
CA TYR A 130 -9.27 21.05 -5.07
C TYR A 130 -7.81 20.63 -5.01
N VAL A 131 -7.31 20.01 -6.08
CA VAL A 131 -5.95 19.47 -6.16
C VAL A 131 -5.22 20.12 -7.32
N THR A 132 -4.02 20.61 -7.05
CA THR A 132 -3.07 21.14 -8.04
C THR A 132 -1.80 20.31 -7.98
N VAL A 133 -1.38 19.74 -9.11
CA VAL A 133 -0.16 18.91 -9.22
C VAL A 133 0.97 19.58 -10.01
N ASN A 134 0.72 20.73 -10.64
CA ASN A 134 1.69 21.40 -11.50
C ASN A 134 2.23 22.68 -10.81
N PRO A 135 3.52 22.72 -10.43
CA PRO A 135 4.11 23.88 -9.74
C PRO A 135 4.11 25.16 -10.59
N ASN A 136 4.15 25.02 -11.92
CA ASN A 136 4.30 26.13 -12.85
C ASN A 136 3.01 26.95 -13.06
N GLU A 137 1.87 26.51 -12.51
CA GLU A 137 0.59 27.22 -12.61
C GLU A 137 0.46 28.38 -11.61
N TYR A 138 1.43 28.59 -10.72
CA TYR A 138 1.24 29.37 -9.48
C TYR A 138 2.23 30.50 -9.19
N GLU A 139 3.18 30.86 -10.07
CA GLU A 139 4.07 32.02 -9.81
C GLU A 139 3.30 33.36 -9.61
N ASN A 140 1.99 33.41 -9.90
CA ASN A 140 1.17 34.63 -9.81
C ASN A 140 0.14 34.69 -8.67
N ASN A 141 0.00 33.67 -7.81
CA ASN A 141 -0.93 33.74 -6.67
C ASN A 141 -0.18 33.90 -5.35
N GLN A 142 -0.04 35.15 -4.89
CA GLN A 142 0.39 35.44 -3.52
C GLN A 142 -0.56 34.73 -2.53
N SER A 143 -0.01 33.78 -1.79
CA SER A 143 -0.72 33.06 -0.73
C SER A 143 -0.99 34.01 0.45
N HIS A 144 -2.04 34.83 0.35
CA HIS A 144 -2.51 35.70 1.45
C HIS A 144 -3.27 34.93 2.54
N GLY A 145 -3.09 33.61 2.64
CA GLY A 145 -3.81 32.72 3.56
C GLY A 145 -2.89 31.80 4.36
N LEU A 146 -3.51 30.96 5.20
CA LEU A 146 -2.82 29.93 5.96
C LEU A 146 -2.26 28.86 5.02
N THR A 147 -0.97 28.57 5.11
CA THR A 147 -0.32 27.48 4.37
C THR A 147 0.14 26.41 5.35
N VAL A 148 -0.29 25.17 5.16
CA VAL A 148 0.13 24.02 5.96
C VAL A 148 1.00 23.12 5.11
N TYR A 149 2.19 22.78 5.59
CA TYR A 149 3.09 21.83 4.96
C TYR A 149 2.96 20.50 5.69
N THR A 150 2.94 19.38 4.97
CA THR A 150 2.77 18.05 5.53
C THR A 150 3.84 17.11 5.00
N ASP A 151 4.32 16.21 5.85
CA ASP A 151 5.24 15.15 5.43
C ASP A 151 5.04 13.86 6.26
N GLY A 152 5.43 12.73 5.65
CA GLY A 152 5.43 11.41 6.24
C GLY A 152 6.77 10.71 6.07
N SER A 153 7.35 10.25 7.18
CA SER A 153 8.64 9.56 7.19
C SER A 153 8.52 8.11 7.66
N LYS A 154 9.39 7.25 7.14
CA LYS A 154 9.59 5.90 7.67
C LYS A 154 11.09 5.62 7.79
N LEU A 155 11.51 5.27 9.00
CA LEU A 155 12.87 4.85 9.32
C LEU A 155 12.79 3.49 10.00
N ASP A 156 13.31 2.46 9.34
CA ASP A 156 13.18 1.06 9.75
C ASP A 156 11.70 0.68 9.99
N GLU A 157 11.40 0.24 11.21
CA GLU A 157 10.07 -0.13 11.69
C GLU A 157 9.43 1.02 12.50
N ARG A 158 9.80 2.28 12.24
CA ARG A 158 9.21 3.46 12.90
C ARG A 158 8.68 4.41 11.84
N VAL A 159 7.45 4.86 12.06
CA VAL A 159 6.69 5.63 11.07
C VAL A 159 6.25 6.92 11.72
N GLY A 160 6.58 8.06 11.12
CA GLY A 160 6.29 9.39 11.62
C GLY A 160 5.50 10.20 10.59
N CYS A 161 4.67 11.11 11.06
CA CYS A 161 3.94 12.08 10.24
C CYS A 161 3.95 13.43 10.93
N ALA A 162 3.96 14.52 10.17
CA ALA A 162 3.96 15.85 10.74
C ALA A 162 3.27 16.87 9.85
N TYR A 163 2.84 17.97 10.46
CA TYR A 163 2.46 19.18 9.73
C TYR A 163 3.04 20.44 10.36
N VAL A 164 3.24 21.45 9.53
CA VAL A 164 3.70 22.78 9.91
C VAL A 164 2.78 23.82 9.28
N ALA A 165 2.03 24.54 10.10
CA ALA A 165 1.21 25.65 9.66
C ALA A 165 1.99 26.97 9.70
N ARG A 166 1.99 27.71 8.59
CA ARG A 166 2.68 28.98 8.41
C ARG A 166 1.75 30.06 7.85
N GLN A 167 1.98 31.29 8.27
CA GLN A 167 1.30 32.49 7.74
C GLN A 167 2.31 33.64 7.67
N GLN A 168 2.33 34.36 6.55
CA GLN A 168 3.27 35.47 6.32
C GLN A 168 4.73 35.08 6.63
N GLY A 169 5.14 33.86 6.28
CA GLY A 169 6.48 33.33 6.54
C GLY A 169 6.72 32.83 7.96
N ASN A 170 5.88 33.14 8.95
CA ASN A 170 6.06 32.69 10.33
C ASN A 170 5.40 31.34 10.59
N VAL A 171 6.00 30.52 11.46
CA VAL A 171 5.41 29.26 11.92
C VAL A 171 4.39 29.56 13.02
N ILE A 172 3.13 29.19 12.78
CA ILE A 172 2.03 29.36 13.74
C ILE A 172 1.85 28.11 14.59
N LYS A 173 1.95 26.93 13.95
CA LYS A 173 1.70 25.65 14.61
C LYS A 173 2.62 24.58 14.03
N LYS A 174 3.11 23.72 14.92
CA LYS A 174 3.78 22.46 14.58
C LYS A 174 3.01 21.33 15.24
N TRP A 175 2.94 20.21 14.55
CA TRP A 175 2.44 18.96 15.11
C TRP A 175 3.20 17.82 14.48
N LYS A 176 3.46 16.79 15.28
CA LYS A 176 4.04 15.54 14.83
C LYS A 176 3.39 14.39 15.58
N GLY A 177 3.36 13.24 14.93
CA GLY A 177 2.78 12.02 15.48
C GLY A 177 3.52 10.80 14.96
N GLN A 178 3.48 9.73 15.75
CA GLN A 178 4.11 8.46 15.43
C GLN A 178 3.03 7.41 15.17
N LEU A 179 3.12 6.70 14.04
CA LEU A 179 2.26 5.57 13.70
C LEU A 179 2.91 4.25 14.19
N ARG A 180 2.16 3.14 14.08
CA ARG A 180 2.69 1.82 14.42
C ARG A 180 3.69 1.33 13.39
N GLN A 181 4.58 0.44 13.82
CA GLN A 181 5.75 -0.01 13.07
C GLN A 181 5.50 -0.49 11.63
N TYR A 182 4.39 -1.19 11.43
CA TYR A 182 4.05 -1.79 10.13
C TYR A 182 3.25 -0.88 9.21
N ASN A 183 2.96 0.35 9.63
CA ASN A 183 2.33 1.32 8.75
C ASN A 183 3.26 1.71 7.58
N SER A 184 2.66 2.12 6.47
CA SER A 184 3.40 2.54 5.28
C SER A 184 3.68 4.04 5.28
N VAL A 185 4.66 4.46 4.47
CA VAL A 185 4.90 5.89 4.17
C VAL A 185 3.62 6.54 3.62
N PHE A 186 2.91 5.86 2.72
CA PHE A 186 1.63 6.35 2.21
C PHE A 186 0.60 6.63 3.32
N GLN A 187 0.54 5.79 4.36
CA GLN A 187 -0.36 6.01 5.48
C GLN A 187 0.09 7.18 6.38
N SER A 188 1.39 7.39 6.58
CA SER A 188 1.87 8.55 7.35
C SER A 188 1.61 9.87 6.62
N GLU A 189 1.81 9.89 5.30
CA GLU A 189 1.53 11.03 4.44
C GLU A 189 0.05 11.41 4.46
N ALA A 190 -0.83 10.42 4.28
CA ALA A 190 -2.26 10.62 4.40
C ALA A 190 -2.66 11.07 5.81
N MET A 191 -2.03 10.52 6.86
CA MET A 191 -2.28 10.94 8.24
C MET A 191 -1.85 12.39 8.50
N ALA A 192 -0.72 12.82 7.96
CA ALA A 192 -0.26 14.21 8.07
C ALA A 192 -1.30 15.18 7.49
N ILE A 193 -1.84 14.87 6.31
CA ILE A 193 -2.92 15.64 5.68
C ILE A 193 -4.21 15.60 6.51
N ALA A 194 -4.61 14.43 7.01
CA ALA A 194 -5.81 14.31 7.86
C ALA A 194 -5.71 15.18 9.12
N GLN A 195 -4.52 15.20 9.76
CA GLN A 195 -4.27 16.01 10.96
C GLN A 195 -4.17 17.50 10.63
N ALA A 196 -3.62 17.87 9.48
CA ALA A 196 -3.67 19.23 8.98
C ALA A 196 -5.11 19.71 8.78
N ILE A 197 -5.98 18.91 8.16
CA ILE A 197 -7.40 19.24 7.99
C ILE A 197 -8.11 19.35 9.34
N HIS A 198 -7.81 18.44 10.29
CA HIS A 198 -8.35 18.53 11.64
C HIS A 198 -7.97 19.85 12.33
N TYR A 199 -6.70 20.28 12.19
CA TYR A 199 -6.27 21.59 12.68
C TYR A 199 -7.01 22.75 12.00
N LEU A 200 -7.21 22.69 10.67
CA LEU A 200 -7.96 23.71 9.94
C LEU A 200 -9.40 23.87 10.45
N HIS A 201 -10.07 22.78 10.85
CA HIS A 201 -11.41 22.84 11.47
C HIS A 201 -11.45 23.64 12.78
N THR A 202 -10.32 23.70 13.50
CA THR A 202 -10.21 24.48 14.74
C THR A 202 -9.88 25.96 14.50
N CYS A 203 -9.59 26.34 13.25
CA CYS A 203 -9.19 27.70 12.88
C CYS A 203 -10.34 28.48 12.23
N GLN A 204 -10.24 29.82 12.24
CA GLN A 204 -11.23 30.74 11.65
C GLN A 204 -10.82 31.27 10.26
N TYR A 205 -10.15 30.46 9.45
CA TYR A 205 -9.76 30.84 8.09
C TYR A 205 -10.85 30.46 7.09
N SER A 206 -11.18 31.35 6.15
CA SER A 206 -12.10 31.04 5.04
C SER A 206 -11.46 30.17 3.94
N GLN A 207 -10.13 30.18 3.86
CA GLN A 207 -9.36 29.35 2.94
C GLN A 207 -7.97 29.02 3.50
N ALA A 208 -7.47 27.84 3.14
CA ALA A 208 -6.12 27.39 3.46
C ALA A 208 -5.57 26.51 2.34
N THR A 209 -4.24 26.46 2.24
CA THR A 209 -3.53 25.60 1.30
C THR A 209 -2.73 24.56 2.08
N ILE A 210 -2.90 23.28 1.75
CA ILE A 210 -2.04 22.19 2.23
C ILE A 210 -1.06 21.83 1.12
N LYS A 211 0.23 21.93 1.42
CA LYS A 211 1.33 21.59 0.52
C LYS A 211 1.96 20.27 0.96
N THR A 212 2.11 19.35 0.02
CA THR A 212 2.74 18.04 0.23
C THR A 212 3.60 17.70 -0.97
N ASP A 213 4.71 17.01 -0.77
CA ASP A 213 5.51 16.41 -1.84
C ASP A 213 5.05 14.98 -2.21
N SER A 214 4.07 14.45 -1.49
CA SER A 214 3.50 13.12 -1.68
C SER A 214 2.47 13.06 -2.83
N LEU A 215 2.98 13.00 -4.07
CA LEU A 215 2.15 12.93 -5.26
C LEU A 215 1.20 11.72 -5.25
N SER A 216 1.63 10.58 -4.71
CA SER A 216 0.78 9.39 -4.55
C SER A 216 -0.42 9.63 -3.65
N THR A 217 -0.25 10.42 -2.59
CA THR A 217 -1.30 10.74 -1.62
C THR A 217 -2.30 11.72 -2.23
N LEU A 218 -1.82 12.71 -2.99
CA LEU A 218 -2.68 13.62 -3.73
C LEU A 218 -3.51 12.90 -4.80
N TYR A 219 -2.92 12.02 -5.60
CA TYR A 219 -3.67 11.22 -6.57
C TYR A 219 -4.70 10.31 -5.89
N ALA A 220 -4.38 9.74 -4.72
CA ALA A 220 -5.33 8.95 -3.96
C ALA A 220 -6.52 9.79 -3.49
N ILE A 221 -6.29 11.00 -2.96
CA ILE A 221 -7.35 11.92 -2.55
C ILE A 221 -8.17 12.40 -3.75
N TRP A 222 -7.52 12.66 -4.88
CA TRP A 222 -8.19 13.10 -6.10
C TRP A 222 -9.08 12.00 -6.71
N ASN A 223 -8.68 10.73 -6.59
CA ASN A 223 -9.48 9.60 -7.06
C ASN A 223 -10.73 9.37 -6.17
N PRO A 224 -11.94 9.69 -6.63
CA PRO A 224 -13.14 9.58 -5.80
C PRO A 224 -13.54 8.14 -5.45
N ASP A 225 -12.96 7.15 -6.13
CA ASP A 225 -13.22 5.73 -5.94
C ASP A 225 -12.09 5.02 -5.17
N HIS A 226 -11.18 5.77 -4.57
CA HIS A 226 -10.10 5.19 -3.78
C HIS A 226 -10.66 4.40 -2.59
N SER A 227 -10.14 3.19 -2.37
CA SER A 227 -10.70 2.24 -1.41
C SER A 227 -10.14 2.37 0.01
N SER A 228 -9.01 3.05 0.20
CA SER A 228 -8.39 3.19 1.52
C SER A 228 -9.23 4.08 2.44
N LYS A 229 -9.47 3.60 3.66
CA LYS A 229 -10.31 4.26 4.66
C LYS A 229 -9.84 5.68 5.01
N ILE A 230 -8.54 5.87 5.25
CA ILE A 230 -7.98 7.18 5.60
C ILE A 230 -8.18 8.21 4.47
N ILE A 231 -8.08 7.76 3.22
CA ILE A 231 -8.32 8.63 2.06
C ILE A 231 -9.80 9.00 1.97
N GLN A 232 -10.71 8.05 2.20
CA GLN A 232 -12.13 8.37 2.22
C GLN A 232 -12.52 9.29 3.37
N GLU A 233 -11.89 9.14 4.54
CA GLU A 233 -12.07 10.07 5.67
C GLU A 233 -11.62 11.49 5.30
N ILE A 234 -10.47 11.64 4.63
CA ILE A 234 -10.00 12.92 4.12
C ILE A 234 -10.99 13.50 3.09
N GLN A 235 -11.41 12.70 2.11
CA GLN A 235 -12.37 13.12 1.08
C GLN A 235 -13.71 13.54 1.70
N GLN A 236 -14.18 12.83 2.72
CA GLN A 236 -15.40 13.14 3.46
C GLN A 236 -15.25 14.44 4.26
N ALA A 237 -14.13 14.64 4.95
CA ALA A 237 -13.84 15.86 5.70
C ALA A 237 -13.82 17.09 4.77
N LEU A 238 -13.14 16.99 3.63
CA LEU A 238 -13.08 18.05 2.62
C LEU A 238 -14.46 18.35 2.01
N ARG A 239 -15.23 17.31 1.69
CA ARG A 239 -16.55 17.45 1.07
C ARG A 239 -17.59 18.07 1.99
N ASN A 240 -17.62 17.65 3.24
CA ASN A 240 -18.65 18.07 4.20
C ASN A 240 -18.35 19.45 4.79
N ASN A 241 -17.16 19.97 4.54
CA ASN A 241 -16.76 21.30 5.00
C ASN A 241 -17.35 22.40 4.10
N GLN A 242 -18.26 23.19 4.68
CA GLN A 242 -18.83 24.38 4.04
C GLN A 242 -18.26 25.69 4.58
N GLN A 243 -17.48 25.64 5.65
CA GLN A 243 -17.00 26.83 6.36
C GLN A 243 -15.74 27.41 5.74
N TYR A 244 -14.88 26.55 5.18
CA TYR A 244 -13.62 26.96 4.59
C TYR A 244 -13.25 26.11 3.38
N ARG A 245 -12.42 26.68 2.50
CA ARG A 245 -11.93 25.98 1.31
C ARG A 245 -10.49 25.52 1.51
N VAL A 246 -10.22 24.25 1.24
CA VAL A 246 -8.87 23.68 1.31
C VAL A 246 -8.37 23.40 -0.11
N TYR A 247 -7.21 23.97 -0.44
CA TYR A 247 -6.48 23.64 -1.66
C TYR A 247 -5.36 22.68 -1.33
N LEU A 248 -5.25 21.58 -2.06
CA LEU A 248 -4.17 20.62 -1.95
C LEU A 248 -3.19 20.86 -3.09
N GLU A 249 -1.95 21.19 -2.77
CA GLU A 249 -0.92 21.54 -3.74
C GLU A 249 0.26 20.59 -3.63
N TRP A 250 0.69 20.05 -4.76
CA TRP A 250 1.96 19.34 -4.83
C TRP A 250 3.12 20.33 -4.86
N ILE A 251 4.15 20.05 -4.07
CA ILE A 251 5.43 20.75 -4.14
C ILE A 251 6.56 19.75 -4.35
N LYS A 252 7.66 20.21 -4.93
CA LYS A 252 8.83 19.37 -5.13
C LYS A 252 9.58 19.23 -3.79
N ALA A 253 9.90 18.00 -3.41
CA ALA A 253 10.74 17.70 -2.26
C ALA A 253 12.16 18.27 -2.44
N HIS A 254 12.79 18.68 -1.32
CA HIS A 254 14.20 19.05 -1.24
C HIS A 254 14.65 20.21 -2.14
N VAL A 255 13.78 21.20 -2.35
CA VAL A 255 14.10 22.43 -3.11
C VAL A 255 14.24 23.64 -2.17
N GLY A 256 14.35 23.42 -0.86
CA GLY A 256 14.56 24.49 0.12
C GLY A 256 13.27 25.26 0.47
N HIS A 257 12.10 24.66 0.26
CA HIS A 257 10.87 25.18 0.82
C HIS A 257 10.90 25.00 2.35
N GLU A 258 11.25 26.06 3.08
CA GLU A 258 11.45 26.00 4.53
C GLU A 258 10.30 25.33 5.31
N GLY A 259 9.05 25.47 4.85
CA GLY A 259 7.91 24.80 5.47
C GLY A 259 7.90 23.28 5.27
N ASN A 260 8.30 22.81 4.08
CA ASN A 260 8.41 21.39 3.75
C ASN A 260 9.58 20.75 4.48
N GLU A 261 10.76 21.39 4.43
CA GLU A 261 11.96 20.89 5.13
C GLU A 261 11.70 20.76 6.64
N LEU A 262 10.94 21.68 7.23
CA LEU A 262 10.57 21.60 8.63
C LEU A 262 9.55 20.49 8.92
N ALA A 263 8.60 20.26 8.02
CA ALA A 263 7.67 19.13 8.14
C ALA A 263 8.41 17.79 8.05
N ASP A 264 9.35 17.65 7.10
CA ASP A 264 10.20 16.48 6.94
C ASP A 264 11.09 16.22 8.16
N GLN A 265 11.71 17.28 8.70
CA GLN A 265 12.45 17.18 9.95
C GLN A 265 11.56 16.66 11.10
N LEU A 266 10.36 17.24 11.28
CA LEU A 266 9.45 16.83 12.35
C LEU A 266 8.93 15.40 12.18
N ALA A 267 8.65 14.98 10.94
CA ALA A 267 8.23 13.61 10.63
C ALA A 267 9.35 12.61 10.96
N LYS A 268 10.61 12.94 10.62
CA LYS A 268 11.79 12.15 11.00
C LYS A 268 12.00 12.11 12.51
N GLU A 269 11.90 13.24 13.20
CA GLU A 269 12.00 13.29 14.67
C GLU A 269 10.96 12.38 15.33
N ALA A 270 9.72 12.37 14.82
CA ALA A 270 8.66 11.50 15.31
C ALA A 270 8.97 10.00 15.17
N THR A 271 9.85 9.61 14.22
CA THR A 271 10.32 8.21 14.15
C THR A 271 11.29 7.86 15.27
N THR A 272 11.99 8.84 15.85
CA THR A 272 13.04 8.60 16.85
C THR A 272 12.60 8.84 18.30
N GLU A 273 11.54 9.61 18.51
CA GLU A 273 11.04 9.90 19.84
C GLU A 273 10.49 8.66 20.55
N PRO A 274 10.68 8.56 21.88
CA PRO A 274 10.11 7.47 22.66
C PRO A 274 8.58 7.47 22.54
N ILE A 275 8.01 6.26 22.53
CA ILE A 275 6.59 6.02 22.34
C ILE A 275 5.82 6.56 23.56
N ASN A 276 5.42 7.83 23.51
CA ASN A 276 4.52 8.39 24.52
C ASN A 276 3.05 8.06 24.19
N ALA A 277 2.66 8.22 22.92
CA ALA A 277 1.36 7.82 22.39
C ALA A 277 1.46 7.61 20.86
N GLN A 278 1.10 6.41 20.38
CA GLN A 278 1.06 6.10 18.95
C GLN A 278 -0.33 6.35 18.37
N ILE A 279 -0.36 6.80 17.12
CA ILE A 279 -1.56 6.89 16.30
C ILE A 279 -1.90 5.48 15.82
N VAL A 280 -3.00 4.96 16.34
CA VAL A 280 -3.46 3.59 16.10
C VAL A 280 -4.35 3.56 14.87
N ILE A 281 -3.75 3.26 13.72
CA ILE A 281 -4.49 2.89 12.50
C ILE A 281 -4.19 1.45 12.08
N PRO A 282 -5.07 0.78 11.32
CA PRO A 282 -4.82 -0.56 10.82
C PRO A 282 -3.60 -0.62 9.90
N TRP A 283 -2.93 -1.77 9.87
CA TRP A 283 -1.81 -2.06 8.99
C TRP A 283 -2.26 -2.19 7.53
N PRO A 284 -1.39 -1.84 6.57
CA PRO A 284 -1.75 -1.82 5.17
C PRO A 284 -1.78 -3.23 4.57
N HIS A 285 -2.54 -3.43 3.49
CA HIS A 285 -2.55 -4.70 2.76
C HIS A 285 -1.17 -5.10 2.25
N SER A 286 -0.32 -4.12 1.95
CA SER A 286 1.05 -4.35 1.50
C SER A 286 1.92 -5.01 2.57
N HIS A 287 1.71 -4.68 3.85
CA HIS A 287 2.40 -5.33 4.96
C HIS A 287 2.01 -6.81 5.01
N LEU A 288 0.71 -7.13 5.05
CA LEU A 288 0.25 -8.53 5.07
C LEU A 288 0.82 -9.33 3.90
N LYS A 289 0.72 -8.79 2.67
CA LYS A 289 1.23 -9.43 1.46
C LYS A 289 2.73 -9.74 1.58
N ARG A 290 3.53 -8.79 2.08
CA ARG A 290 4.97 -8.97 2.28
C ARG A 290 5.24 -10.02 3.35
N THR A 291 4.56 -9.96 4.49
CA THR A 291 4.77 -10.88 5.62
C THR A 291 4.42 -12.32 5.25
N LEU A 292 3.25 -12.55 4.67
CA LEU A 292 2.85 -13.88 4.18
C LEU A 292 3.81 -14.40 3.12
N ARG A 293 4.28 -13.54 2.21
CA ARG A 293 5.26 -13.92 1.19
C ARG A 293 6.59 -14.37 1.78
N LEU A 294 7.13 -13.64 2.75
CA LEU A 294 8.41 -13.99 3.38
C LEU A 294 8.32 -15.33 4.12
N LYS A 295 7.22 -15.57 4.85
CA LYS A 295 6.95 -16.85 5.51
C LYS A 295 6.77 -17.98 4.51
N ALA A 296 6.03 -17.75 3.44
CA ALA A 296 5.85 -18.72 2.36
C ALA A 296 7.19 -19.14 1.74
N ILE A 297 8.11 -18.19 1.51
CA ILE A 297 9.47 -18.48 1.01
C ILE A 297 10.29 -19.23 2.06
N GLY A 298 10.19 -18.86 3.34
CA GLY A 298 10.92 -19.52 4.43
C GLY A 298 10.60 -21.00 4.60
N ARG A 299 9.35 -21.41 4.32
CA ARG A 299 8.93 -22.82 4.34
C ARG A 299 9.63 -23.70 3.29
N ASP A 300 10.03 -23.13 2.16
CA ASP A 300 10.64 -23.86 1.04
C ASP A 300 12.14 -24.17 1.29
N LEU A 301 12.72 -23.63 2.36
CA LEU A 301 14.13 -23.80 2.74
C LEU A 301 14.34 -24.73 3.95
N SER A 302 13.27 -25.33 4.49
CA SER A 302 13.37 -26.29 5.59
C SER A 302 13.52 -27.71 5.01
N PRO A 303 14.64 -28.42 5.28
CA PRO A 303 14.92 -29.74 4.71
C PRO A 303 13.96 -30.83 5.20
#